data_AF-A0A0G9JX43-F1
#
_entry.id   AF-A0A0G9JX43-F1
#
_cell.length_a   1.000
_cell.length_b   1.000
_cell.length_c   1.000
_cell.angle_alpha   90.00
_cell.angle_beta   90.00
_cell.angle_gamma   90.00
#
_symmetry.space_group_name_H-M   'P 1'
#
loop_
_entity.id
_entity.type
_entity.pdbx_description
1 polymer ?
#
loop_
_entity_poly.entity_id
_entity_poly.type
_entity_poly.pdbx_seq_one_letter_code
_entity_poly.pdbx_strand_id
1 'polypeptide(L)'
;MHNNDRLMRLEEVLCEIGLKKTPFYSMIKEFEEAYQIEQNQEIKEEIFCIYTLIKQKKIGRTSLWSANQVQQFISLIKNGEVGRITNYIRYKNAA
;
A
#
# COMPACT_ATOMS: atom_id res chain seq x y z
N MET A 1 -5.40 5.03 24.86
CA MET A 1 -5.59 3.69 24.30
C MET A 1 -4.24 3.19 23.77
N HIS A 2 -3.58 2.26 24.46
CA HIS A 2 -2.44 1.54 23.89
C HIS A 2 -2.99 0.61 22.79
N ASN A 3 -3.04 1.12 21.56
CA ASN A 3 -3.29 0.26 20.42
C ASN A 3 -2.00 -0.51 20.16
N ASN A 4 -1.85 -1.69 20.77
CA ASN A 4 -0.80 -2.64 20.43
C ASN A 4 -1.09 -3.16 19.02
N ASP A 5 -0.67 -2.39 18.03
CA ASP A 5 -0.73 -2.73 16.62
C ASP A 5 0.01 -4.06 16.40
N ARG A 6 -0.75 -5.11 16.07
CA ARG A 6 -0.19 -6.42 15.78
C ARG A 6 0.64 -6.34 14.50
N LEU A 7 1.86 -6.87 14.55
CA LEU A 7 2.72 -7.00 13.38
C LEU A 7 2.46 -8.35 12.68
N MET A 8 2.30 -8.30 11.36
CA MET A 8 2.01 -9.43 10.48
C MET A 8 3.22 -9.76 9.60
N ARG A 9 3.43 -11.05 9.35
CA ARG A 9 4.36 -11.52 8.31
C ARG A 9 3.71 -11.45 6.94
N LEU A 10 4.54 -11.49 5.91
CA LEU A 10 4.09 -11.43 4.50
C LEU A 10 2.96 -12.42 4.19
N GLU A 11 3.07 -13.67 4.63
CA GLU A 11 2.07 -14.72 4.36
C GLU A 11 0.69 -14.37 4.89
N GLU A 12 0.62 -13.80 6.10
CA GLU A 12 -0.62 -13.33 6.72
C GLU A 12 -1.21 -12.16 5.92
N VAL A 13 -0.38 -11.21 5.50
CA VAL A 13 -0.81 -10.06 4.70
C VAL A 13 -1.39 -10.50 3.35
N LEU A 14 -0.71 -11.43 2.67
CA LEU A 14 -1.16 -11.96 1.38
C LEU A 14 -2.48 -12.73 1.51
N CYS A 15 -2.67 -13.45 2.63
CA CYS A 15 -3.92 -14.13 2.95
C CYS A 15 -5.07 -13.13 3.13
N GLU A 16 -4.87 -12.09 3.94
CA GLU A 16 -5.90 -11.07 4.23
C GLU A 16 -6.30 -10.25 2.99
N ILE A 17 -5.33 -9.86 2.16
CA ILE A 17 -5.59 -9.04 0.97
C ILE A 17 -6.06 -9.91 -0.22
N GLY A 18 -5.80 -11.22 -0.19
CA GLY A 18 -6.14 -12.13 -1.29
C GLY A 18 -5.24 -11.95 -2.52
N LEU A 19 -3.99 -11.52 -2.34
CA LEU A 19 -3.03 -11.30 -3.42
C LEU A 19 -1.87 -12.28 -3.38
N LYS A 20 -1.28 -12.56 -4.55
CA LYS A 20 -0.01 -13.26 -4.65
C LYS A 20 1.14 -12.30 -4.30
N LYS A 21 2.27 -12.89 -3.86
CA LYS A 21 3.49 -12.17 -3.48
C LYS A 21 3.97 -11.18 -4.53
N THR A 22 4.11 -11.61 -5.79
CA THR A 22 4.64 -10.75 -6.86
C THR A 22 3.75 -9.54 -7.13
N PRO A 23 2.43 -9.68 -7.38
CA PRO A 23 1.52 -8.53 -7.49
C PRO A 23 1.58 -7.57 -6.30
N PHE A 24 1.66 -8.08 -5.08
CA PHE A 24 1.72 -7.25 -3.89
C PHE A 24 2.98 -6.38 -3.84
N TYR A 25 4.15 -6.96 -4.08
CA TYR A 25 5.39 -6.17 -4.15
C TYR A 25 5.45 -5.23 -5.35
N SER A 26 4.91 -5.65 -6.50
CA SER A 26 4.79 -4.77 -7.67
C SER A 26 3.93 -3.55 -7.36
N MET A 27 2.82 -3.73 -6.64
CA MET A 27 1.96 -2.62 -6.20
C MET A 27 2.70 -1.68 -5.24
N ILE A 28 3.40 -2.21 -4.22
CA ILE A 28 4.19 -1.37 -3.30
C ILE A 28 5.19 -0.50 -4.08
N LYS A 29 5.88 -1.10 -5.06
CA LYS A 29 6.83 -0.40 -5.91
C LYS A 29 6.16 0.65 -6.81
N GLU A 30 5.03 0.33 -7.43
CA GLU A 30 4.24 1.24 -8.26
C GLU A 30 3.83 2.49 -7.48
N PHE A 31 3.35 2.33 -6.24
CA PHE A 31 3.01 3.46 -5.36
C PHE A 31 4.24 4.27 -4.90
N GLU A 32 5.35 3.60 -4.60
CA GLU A 32 6.61 4.27 -4.22
C GLU A 32 7.13 5.16 -5.35
N GLU A 33 7.19 4.63 -6.57
CA GLU A 33 7.67 5.36 -7.75
C GLU A 33 6.73 6.52 -8.10
N ALA A 34 5.41 6.27 -8.08
CA ALA A 34 4.41 7.30 -8.34
C ALA A 34 4.51 8.47 -7.35
N TYR A 35 4.73 8.19 -6.06
CA TYR A 35 4.92 9.23 -5.05
C TYR A 35 6.12 10.14 -5.33
N GLN A 36 7.22 9.57 -5.84
CA GLN A 36 8.44 10.34 -6.13
C GLN A 36 8.26 11.29 -7.32
N ILE A 37 7.50 10.88 -8.34
CA ILE A 37 7.37 11.64 -9.59
C ILE A 37 6.14 12.58 -9.60
N GLU A 38 5.14 12.34 -8.73
CA GLU A 38 3.93 13.15 -8.69
C GLU A 38 4.22 14.60 -8.26
N GLN A 39 3.65 15.53 -9.03
CA GLN A 39 3.78 16.99 -8.86
C GLN A 39 2.49 17.62 -8.32
N ASN A 40 1.32 17.01 -8.60
CA ASN A 40 0.07 17.45 -8.00
C ASN A 40 0.08 17.05 -6.52
N GLN A 41 0.11 18.04 -5.63
CA GLN A 41 0.26 17.82 -4.20
C GLN A 41 -0.89 17.01 -3.58
N GLU A 42 -2.13 17.24 -4.02
CA GLU A 42 -3.30 16.52 -3.52
C GLU A 42 -3.18 15.03 -3.87
N ILE A 43 -2.95 14.72 -5.14
CA ILE A 43 -2.79 13.32 -5.59
C ILE A 43 -1.54 12.68 -4.97
N LYS A 44 -0.46 13.44 -4.81
CA LYS A 44 0.77 12.96 -4.17
C LYS A 44 0.52 12.52 -2.73
N GLU A 45 -0.29 13.27 -2.00
CA GLU A 45 -0.71 12.91 -0.64
C GLU A 45 -1.58 11.65 -0.64
N GLU A 46 -2.52 11.52 -1.58
CA GLU A 46 -3.34 10.32 -1.72
C GLU A 46 -2.50 9.06 -1.99
N ILE A 47 -1.54 9.15 -2.93
CA ILE A 47 -0.59 8.07 -3.24
C ILE A 47 0.25 7.73 -2.01
N PHE A 48 0.77 8.74 -1.31
CA PHE A 48 1.57 8.56 -0.10
C PHE A 48 0.77 7.87 1.01
N CYS A 49 -0.48 8.29 1.23
CA CYS A 49 -1.37 7.65 2.20
C CYS A 49 -1.51 6.16 1.91
N ILE A 50 -1.85 5.76 0.68
CA ILE A 50 -1.97 4.34 0.32
C ILE A 50 -0.63 3.61 0.47
N TYR A 51 0.47 4.19 -0.02
CA TYR A 51 1.81 3.61 0.10
C TYR A 51 2.18 3.30 1.56
N THR A 52 1.94 4.24 2.49
CA THR A 52 2.27 4.04 3.91
C THR A 52 1.48 2.92 4.58
N LEU A 53 0.29 2.60 4.08
CA LEU A 53 -0.52 1.50 4.61
C LEU A 53 0.04 0.11 4.27
N ILE A 54 0.70 0.00 3.11
CA ILE A 54 1.21 -1.28 2.58
C ILE A 54 2.74 -1.41 2.66
N LYS A 55 3.44 -0.36 3.08
CA LYS A 55 4.89 -0.38 3.27
C LYS A 55 5.28 -1.25 4.46
N GLN A 56 6.26 -2.13 4.25
CA GLN A 56 6.81 -2.97 5.31
C GLN A 56 7.64 -2.16 6.32
N LYS A 57 7.46 -2.46 7.61
CA LYS A 57 8.36 -2.10 8.70
C LYS A 57 9.51 -3.12 8.75
N LYS A 58 10.75 -2.66 8.69
CA LYS A 58 11.93 -3.52 8.83
C LYS A 58 12.36 -3.60 10.28
N ILE A 59 12.37 -4.81 10.84
CA ILE A 59 12.93 -5.12 12.16
C ILE A 59 14.07 -6.13 11.95
N GLY A 60 15.31 -5.62 11.93
CA GLY A 60 16.48 -6.38 11.49
C GLY A 60 16.34 -6.83 10.03
N ARG A 61 16.43 -8.15 9.78
CA ARG A 61 16.22 -8.76 8.46
C ARG A 61 14.76 -9.09 8.16
N THR A 62 13.87 -8.93 9.14
CA THR A 62 12.46 -9.30 9.03
C THR A 62 11.65 -8.13 8.53
N SER A 63 10.84 -8.37 7.50
CA SER A 63 9.83 -7.41 7.03
C SER A 63 8.48 -7.76 7.64
N LEU A 64 7.86 -6.78 8.27
CA LEU A 64 6.58 -6.92 8.97
C LEU A 64 5.63 -5.80 8.56
N TRP A 65 4.33 -6.05 8.65
CA TRP A 65 3.29 -5.07 8.33
C TRP A 65 2.41 -4.84 9.54
N SER A 66 1.85 -3.64 9.67
CA SER A 66 0.83 -3.36 10.67
C SER A 66 -0.49 -4.01 10.27
N ALA A 67 -1.09 -4.77 11.17
CA ALA A 67 -2.43 -5.31 10.95
C ALA A 67 -3.46 -4.19 10.74
N ASN A 68 -3.39 -3.12 11.54
CA ASN A 68 -4.31 -1.99 11.41
C ASN A 68 -4.18 -1.30 10.05
N GLN A 69 -2.95 -1.06 9.58
CA GLN A 69 -2.71 -0.44 8.28
C GLN A 69 -3.17 -1.34 7.12
N VAL A 70 -2.93 -2.65 7.21
CA VAL A 70 -3.40 -3.62 6.22
C VAL A 70 -4.93 -3.66 6.16
N GLN A 71 -5.61 -3.63 7.31
CA GLN A 71 -7.08 -3.58 7.34
C GLN A 71 -7.64 -2.28 6.77
N GLN A 72 -7.00 -1.14 7.05
CA GLN A 72 -7.35 0.13 6.40
C GLN A 72 -7.17 0.03 4.88
N PHE A 73 -6.05 -0.50 4.40
CA PHE A 73 -5.81 -0.71 2.98
C PHE A 73 -6.89 -1.59 2.32
N ILE A 74 -7.28 -2.69 2.97
CA ILE A 74 -8.38 -3.55 2.49
C ILE A 74 -9.70 -2.76 2.40
N SER A 75 -9.98 -1.87 3.34
CA SER A 75 -11.13 -0.98 3.27
C SER A 75 -11.06 -0.05 2.05
N LEU A 76 -9.89 0.54 1.77
CA LEU A 76 -9.72 1.40 0.59
C LEU A 76 -9.88 0.62 -0.72
N ILE A 77 -9.45 -0.65 -0.77
CA ILE A 77 -9.71 -1.54 -1.92
C ILE A 77 -11.22 -1.72 -2.11
N LYS A 78 -11.94 -2.07 -1.04
CA LYS A 78 -13.39 -2.32 -1.08
C LYS A 78 -14.18 -1.08 -1.50
N ASN A 79 -13.72 0.10 -1.11
CA ASN A 79 -14.33 1.38 -1.47
C ASN A 79 -13.92 1.87 -2.88
N GLY A 80 -13.04 1.15 -3.57
CA GLY A 80 -12.60 1.48 -4.93
C GLY A 80 -11.54 2.60 -5.02
N GLU A 81 -11.06 3.12 -3.89
CA GLU A 81 -10.11 4.24 -3.85
C GLU A 81 -8.74 3.84 -4.39
N VAL A 82 -8.27 2.65 -4.03
CA VAL A 82 -7.01 2.08 -4.57
C VAL A 82 -7.13 1.87 -6.08
N GLY A 83 -8.30 1.44 -6.56
CA GLY A 83 -8.59 1.31 -7.99
C GLY A 83 -8.52 2.65 -8.72
N ARG A 84 -9.12 3.70 -8.17
CA ARG A 84 -9.06 5.06 -8.75
C ARG A 84 -7.62 5.57 -8.85
N ILE A 85 -6.83 5.45 -7.79
CA ILE A 85 -5.44 5.95 -7.77
C ILE A 85 -4.54 5.11 -8.69
N THR A 86 -4.66 3.79 -8.69
CA THR A 86 -3.87 2.94 -9.60
C THR A 86 -4.21 3.22 -11.07
N ASN A 87 -5.48 3.46 -11.40
CA ASN A 87 -5.87 3.89 -12.74
C ASN A 87 -5.23 5.24 -13.10
N TYR A 88 -5.29 6.23 -12.21
CA TYR A 88 -4.62 7.51 -12.41
C TYR A 88 -3.12 7.35 -12.72
N ILE A 89 -2.40 6.60 -11.87
CA ILE A 89 -0.95 6.35 -12.04
C ILE A 89 -0.67 5.74 -13.42
N ARG A 90 -1.44 4.73 -13.82
CA ARG A 90 -1.23 4.01 -15.08
C ARG A 90 -1.57 4.84 -16.31
N TYR A 91 -2.66 5.61 -16.27
CA TYR A 91 -3.02 6.51 -17.37
C TYR A 91 -1.97 7.60 -17.56
N LYS A 92 -1.46 8.16 -16.46
CA LYS A 92 -0.41 9.18 -16.51
C LYS A 92 0.91 8.63 -17.06
N ASN A 93 1.29 7.42 -16.67
CA ASN A 93 2.53 6.79 -17.13
C ASN A 93 2.46 6.22 -18.56
N ALA A 94 1.26 6.12 -19.15
CA ALA A 94 1.06 5.70 -20.53
C ALA A 94 1.07 6.88 -21.53
N ALA A 95 1.02 8.12 -21.04
CA ALA A 95 1.04 9.36 -21.81
C ALA A 95 2.44 9.96 -21.86
#